data_AF-A0A7V0JQR4-F1
#
_entry.id   AF-A0A7V0JQR4-F1
#
_cell.length_a   1.000
_cell.length_b   1.000
_cell.length_c   1.000
_cell.angle_alpha   90.00
_cell.angle_beta   90.00
_cell.angle_gamma   90.00
#
_symmetry.space_group_name_H-M   'P 1'
#
loop_
_entity.id
_entity.type
_entity.pdbx_description
1 polymer ?
#
loop_
_entity_poly.entity_id
_entity_poly.type
_entity_poly.pdbx_seq_one_letter_code
_entity_poly.pdbx_strand_id
1 'polypeptide(L)'
;MEAGNLAHKRELPITHLTKNQKIRSQALIDYYESKIDCLLNLNLAPKLVSLACWDAPVEREDLSTKRGRNRFLKKCLKHYRKQLKNVNKWRKKF
;
A
#
# COMPACT_ATOMS: atom_id res chain seq x y z
N MET A 1 3.21 -24.42 22.00
CA MET A 1 2.94 -24.00 20.61
C MET A 1 3.13 -22.50 20.55
N GLU A 2 4.34 -22.07 20.23
CA GLU A 2 4.70 -20.65 20.17
C GLU A 2 4.06 -20.03 18.93
N ALA A 3 3.09 -19.13 19.14
CA ALA A 3 2.55 -18.28 18.10
C ALA A 3 3.61 -17.23 17.75
N GLY A 4 4.54 -17.64 16.89
CA GLY A 4 5.60 -16.80 16.34
C GLY A 4 5.03 -15.50 15.78
N ASN A 5 5.47 -14.42 16.40
CA ASN A 5 5.17 -13.03 16.10
C ASN A 5 5.78 -12.67 14.73
N LEU A 6 5.16 -13.11 13.63
CA LEU A 6 5.61 -12.87 12.26
C LEU A 6 4.89 -11.66 11.64
N ALA A 7 4.96 -10.53 12.32
CA ALA A 7 4.91 -9.24 11.64
C ALA A 7 6.22 -9.06 10.88
N HIS A 8 6.46 -9.87 9.84
CA HIS A 8 7.46 -9.56 8.83
C HIS A 8 7.12 -8.17 8.32
N LYS A 9 7.95 -7.18 8.65
CA LYS A 9 8.02 -5.91 7.92
C LYS A 9 8.38 -6.27 6.49
N ARG A 10 7.37 -6.61 5.68
CA ARG A 10 7.54 -6.93 4.26
C ARG A 10 8.06 -5.66 3.61
N GLU A 11 9.35 -5.65 3.32
CA GLU A 11 9.99 -4.56 2.63
C GLU A 11 9.29 -4.35 1.28
N LEU A 12 9.02 -3.10 0.92
CA LEU A 12 8.34 -2.81 -0.33
C LEU A 12 9.26 -3.21 -1.49
N PRO A 13 8.71 -3.68 -2.62
CA PRO A 13 9.50 -4.22 -3.72
C PRO A 13 10.51 -3.23 -4.33
N ILE A 14 10.41 -1.93 -4.00
CA ILE A 14 11.14 -0.85 -4.68
C ILE A 14 12.18 -0.18 -3.76
N THR A 15 12.19 -0.47 -2.45
CA THR A 15 13.05 0.26 -1.50
C THR A 15 14.54 0.03 -1.67
N HIS A 16 14.98 -1.04 -2.36
CA HIS A 16 16.39 -1.45 -2.41
C HIS A 16 17.06 -1.20 -3.76
N LEU A 17 16.35 -0.65 -4.75
CA LEU A 17 16.81 -0.62 -6.15
C LEU A 17 17.97 0.33 -6.42
N THR A 18 18.26 1.28 -5.53
CA THR A 18 19.36 2.23 -5.71
C THR A 18 19.77 2.92 -4.41
N LYS A 19 21.04 3.31 -4.31
CA LYS A 19 21.58 4.16 -3.22
C LYS A 19 21.17 5.64 -3.38
N ASN A 20 20.71 6.06 -4.55
CA ASN A 20 20.31 7.44 -4.80
C ASN A 20 18.95 7.76 -4.14
N GLN A 21 18.96 8.66 -3.15
CA GLN A 21 17.77 9.03 -2.38
C GLN A 21 16.66 9.68 -3.21
N LYS A 22 17.02 10.49 -4.22
CA LYS A 22 16.05 11.15 -5.11
C LYS A 22 15.31 10.13 -5.97
N ILE A 23 16.04 9.17 -6.53
CA ILE A 23 15.45 8.08 -7.32
C ILE A 23 14.58 7.19 -6.40
N ARG A 24 15.05 6.86 -5.20
CA ARG A 24 14.29 6.06 -4.23
C ARG A 24 12.99 6.72 -3.78
N SER A 25 13.01 8.03 -3.49
CA SER A 25 11.79 8.77 -3.14
C SER A 25 10.81 8.83 -4.30
N GLN A 26 11.29 9.09 -5.52
CA GLN A 26 10.42 9.12 -6.70
C GLN A 26 9.77 7.76 -6.95
N ALA A 27 10.53 6.67 -6.91
CA ALA A 27 9.99 5.33 -7.15
C ALA A 27 8.95 4.91 -6.08
N LEU A 28 9.11 5.36 -4.83
CA LEU A 28 8.09 5.18 -3.78
C LEU A 28 6.84 6.02 -4.02
N ILE A 29 6.99 7.25 -4.50
CA ILE A 29 5.86 8.12 -4.88
C ILE A 29 5.05 7.44 -5.99
N ASP A 30 5.73 7.06 -7.08
CA ASP A 30 5.12 6.42 -8.25
C ASP A 30 4.38 5.13 -7.84
N TYR A 31 4.96 4.34 -6.92
CA TYR A 31 4.34 3.14 -6.37
C TYR A 31 3.01 3.41 -5.68
N TYR A 32 2.99 4.35 -4.73
CA TYR A 32 1.79 4.64 -3.95
C TYR A 32 0.73 5.36 -4.77
N GLU A 33 1.13 6.25 -5.69
CA GLU A 33 0.21 6.89 -6.64
C GLU A 33 -0.45 5.84 -7.54
N SER A 34 0.34 4.94 -8.14
CA SER A 34 -0.18 3.84 -8.95
C SER A 34 -1.16 2.94 -8.19
N LYS A 35 -0.89 2.65 -6.91
CA LYS A 35 -1.80 1.88 -6.04
C LYS A 35 -3.11 2.63 -5.77
N ILE A 36 -3.03 3.93 -5.51
CA ILE A 36 -4.21 4.77 -5.27
C ILE A 36 -5.08 4.83 -6.53
N ASP A 37 -4.47 5.10 -7.68
CA ASP A 37 -5.19 5.21 -8.95
C ASP A 37 -5.82 3.89 -9.36
N CYS A 38 -5.09 2.78 -9.21
CA CYS A 38 -5.61 1.43 -9.45
C CYS A 38 -6.87 1.14 -8.61
N LEU A 39 -6.89 1.53 -7.34
CA LEU A 39 -8.03 1.26 -6.45
C LEU A 39 -9.21 2.24 -6.62
N LEU A 40 -8.97 3.44 -7.16
CA LEU A 40 -10.01 4.44 -7.39
C LEU A 40 -10.66 4.31 -8.77
N ASN A 41 -9.86 4.03 -9.79
CA ASN A 41 -10.27 4.15 -11.19
C ASN A 41 -10.65 2.79 -11.81
N LEU A 42 -10.21 1.68 -11.23
CA LEU A 42 -10.53 0.34 -11.73
C LEU A 42 -11.60 -0.30 -10.86
N ASN A 43 -12.68 -0.76 -11.49
CA ASN A 43 -13.65 -1.63 -10.83
C ASN A 43 -13.09 -3.06 -10.75
N LEU A 44 -12.09 -3.25 -9.90
CA LEU A 44 -11.39 -4.53 -9.73
C LEU A 44 -12.29 -5.61 -9.14
N ALA A 45 -12.19 -6.83 -9.65
CA ALA A 45 -12.78 -8.00 -8.99
C ALA A 45 -12.23 -8.15 -7.55
N PRO A 46 -13.00 -8.72 -6.59
CA PRO A 46 -12.57 -8.86 -5.20
C PRO A 46 -11.19 -9.52 -5.01
N LYS A 47 -10.89 -10.55 -5.81
CA LYS A 47 -9.58 -11.23 -5.80
C LYS A 47 -8.44 -10.28 -6.20
N LEU A 48 -8.67 -9.44 -7.21
CA LEU A 48 -7.70 -8.44 -7.66
C LEU A 48 -7.52 -7.32 -6.63
N VAL A 49 -8.58 -6.92 -5.92
CA VAL A 49 -8.46 -5.98 -4.79
C VAL A 49 -7.58 -6.58 -3.67
N SER A 50 -7.79 -7.86 -3.33
CA SER A 50 -7.00 -8.55 -2.30
C SER A 50 -5.50 -8.61 -2.68
N LEU A 51 -5.20 -8.90 -3.95
CA LEU A 51 -3.83 -8.90 -4.47
C LEU A 51 -3.23 -7.48 -4.53
N ALA A 52 -3.99 -6.52 -5.04
CA ALA A 52 -3.56 -5.12 -5.14
C ALA A 52 -3.26 -4.51 -3.77
N CYS A 53 -3.94 -4.95 -2.72
CA CYS A 53 -3.72 -4.48 -1.35
C CYS A 53 -2.92 -5.46 -0.47
N TRP A 54 -2.23 -6.44 -1.06
CA TRP A 54 -1.54 -7.49 -0.30
C TRP A 54 -0.45 -6.96 0.64
N ASP A 55 0.16 -5.83 0.27
CA ASP A 55 1.21 -5.12 1.01
C ASP A 55 0.68 -4.14 2.06
N ALA A 56 -0.61 -3.82 2.05
CA ALA A 56 -1.20 -2.93 3.04
C ALA A 56 -1.42 -3.67 4.37
N PRO A 57 -0.79 -3.24 5.48
CA PRO A 57 -0.98 -3.84 6.81
C PRO A 57 -2.28 -3.33 7.43
N VAL A 58 -3.40 -3.62 6.79
CA VAL A 58 -4.74 -3.28 7.27
C VAL A 58 -5.53 -4.56 7.53
N GLU A 59 -6.38 -4.50 8.54
CA GLU A 59 -7.32 -5.59 8.83
C GLU A 59 -8.16 -5.91 7.58
N ARG A 60 -8.22 -7.19 7.23
CA ARG A 60 -8.99 -7.67 6.08
C ARG A 60 -10.47 -7.72 6.42
N GLU A 61 -11.29 -7.29 5.47
CA GLU A 61 -12.75 -7.38 5.54
C GLU A 61 -13.24 -8.43 4.54
N ASP A 62 -14.51 -8.82 4.66
CA ASP A 62 -15.16 -9.64 3.66
C ASP A 62 -15.37 -8.86 2.35
N LEU A 63 -14.62 -9.24 1.31
CA LEU A 63 -14.66 -8.61 -0.01
C LEU A 63 -15.83 -9.11 -0.88
N SER A 64 -16.55 -10.15 -0.46
CA SER A 64 -17.74 -10.62 -1.18
C SER A 64 -18.92 -9.65 -1.04
N THR A 65 -18.98 -8.91 0.07
CA THR A 65 -20.01 -7.91 0.31
C THR A 65 -19.57 -6.52 -0.16
N LYS A 66 -20.51 -5.73 -0.72
CA LYS A 66 -20.26 -4.33 -1.11
C LYS A 66 -19.78 -3.49 0.08
N ARG A 67 -20.33 -3.72 1.28
CA ARG A 67 -19.97 -2.98 2.50
C ARG A 67 -18.56 -3.31 2.97
N GLY A 68 -18.20 -4.59 3.05
CA GLY A 68 -16.87 -5.02 3.46
C GLY A 68 -15.80 -4.59 2.45
N ARG A 69 -16.07 -4.76 1.14
CA ARG A 69 -15.19 -4.24 0.08
C ARG A 69 -14.95 -2.73 0.21
N ASN A 70 -15.99 -1.93 0.40
CA ASN A 70 -15.85 -0.47 0.55
C ASN A 70 -15.07 -0.08 1.81
N ARG A 71 -15.27 -0.79 2.93
CA ARG A 71 -14.49 -0.55 4.16
C ARG A 71 -13.02 -0.88 3.97
N PHE A 72 -12.73 -2.03 3.37
CA PHE A 72 -11.37 -2.47 3.08
C PHE A 72 -10.64 -1.49 2.16
N LEU A 73 -11.28 -1.09 1.05
CA LEU A 73 -10.74 -0.09 0.13
C LEU A 73 -10.45 1.24 0.85
N LYS A 74 -11.37 1.73 1.69
CA LYS A 74 -11.13 2.94 2.49
C LYS A 74 -9.92 2.80 3.41
N LYS A 75 -9.74 1.66 4.08
CA LYS A 75 -8.57 1.38 4.94
C LYS A 75 -7.28 1.39 4.12
N CYS A 76 -7.26 0.71 2.97
CA CYS A 76 -6.09 0.64 2.08
C CYS A 76 -5.72 2.01 1.49
N LEU A 77 -6.69 2.74 0.95
CA LEU A 77 -6.49 4.08 0.41
C LEU A 77 -5.97 5.05 1.49
N LYS A 78 -6.48 4.95 2.73
CA LYS A 78 -5.97 5.73 3.85
C LYS A 78 -4.51 5.40 4.14
N HIS A 79 -4.13 4.13 4.11
CA HIS A 79 -2.76 3.69 4.30
C HIS A 79 -1.84 4.26 3.22
N TYR A 80 -2.14 4.04 1.94
CA TYR A 80 -1.31 4.49 0.83
C TYR A 80 -1.16 6.02 0.77
N ARG A 81 -2.25 6.76 1.00
CA ARG A 81 -2.19 8.24 1.11
C ARG A 81 -1.31 8.70 2.27
N LYS A 82 -1.32 7.99 3.40
CA LYS A 82 -0.43 8.29 4.54
C LYS A 82 1.04 8.05 4.16
N GLN A 83 1.33 6.96 3.46
CA GLN A 83 2.69 6.67 3.02
C GLN A 83 3.20 7.70 2.00
N LEU A 84 2.38 8.05 1.00
CA LEU A 84 2.71 9.08 0.04
C LEU A 84 3.03 10.43 0.72
N LYS A 85 2.26 10.81 1.74
CA LYS A 85 2.55 12.00 2.56
C LYS A 85 3.89 11.88 3.30
N ASN A 86 4.21 10.70 3.85
CA ASN A 86 5.47 10.48 4.56
C ASN A 86 6.68 10.56 3.62
N VAL A 87 6.60 9.95 2.44
CA VAL A 87 7.67 9.99 1.43
C VAL A 87 7.88 11.42 0.94
N ASN A 88 6.80 12.16 0.66
CA ASN A 88 6.91 13.57 0.28
C ASN A 88 7.52 14.45 1.39
N LYS A 89 7.20 14.19 2.66
CA LYS A 89 7.85 14.86 3.79
C LYS A 89 9.33 14.52 3.90
N TRP A 90 9.69 13.25 3.70
CA TRP A 90 11.07 12.79 3.69
C TRP A 90 11.85 13.46 2.55
N ARG A 91 11.30 13.47 1.33
CA ARG A 91 11.88 14.10 0.14
C ARG A 91 12.16 15.59 0.31
N LYS A 92 11.37 16.32 1.10
CA LYS A 92 11.57 17.75 1.38
C LYS A 92 12.67 18.04 2.41
N LYS A 93 13.10 17.05 3.18
CA LYS A 93 14.14 17.19 4.21
C LYS A 93 15.56 17.05 3.67
N PHE A 94 15.69 16.62 2.41
CA PHE A 94 16.94 16.48 1.66
C PHE A 94 16.84 17.33 0.40
#